data_AF-A0A1V1NQS5-F1
#
_entry.id   AF-A0A1V1NQS5-F1
#
_cell.length_a   1.000
_cell.length_b   1.000
_cell.length_c   1.000
_cell.angle_alpha   90.00
_cell.angle_beta   90.00
_cell.angle_gamma   90.00
#
_symmetry.space_group_name_H-M   'P 1'
#
loop_
_entity.id
_entity.type
_entity.pdbx_description
1 polymer ?
#
loop_
_entity_poly.entity_id
_entity_poly.type
_entity_poly.pdbx_seq_one_letter_code
_entity_poly.pdbx_strand_id
1 'polypeptide(L)'
;VFGVMLPLNSQKQATDYPIIEFKPGPGTVYKRKYTGACALKHSGEYRIVMYARDTVFAISEPHILTVSVSIPRKKKAVIIVGNAATDNIQSCYKQNADFVYDALTYQGYSDDDIAFFDNSDIAPDNDQQLTYDNIHHYFKTINTDSAKEIIIYLIGEGDYQSFHLGKNLVIKAIELNQWINLSSIDVTLIYDAG
;
A
#
# COMPACT_ATOMS: atom_id res chain seq x y z
N VAL A 1 1.31 7.26 34.60
CA VAL A 1 0.17 6.95 33.70
C VAL A 1 0.69 6.06 32.59
N PHE A 2 -0.02 4.98 32.31
CA PHE A 2 0.27 4.12 31.17
C PHE A 2 -1.04 3.83 30.43
N GLY A 3 -0.95 3.41 29.18
CA GLY A 3 -2.13 3.08 28.40
C GLY A 3 -1.87 1.99 27.38
N VAL A 4 -2.96 1.41 26.91
CA VAL A 4 -3.00 0.38 25.89
C VAL A 4 -3.82 0.92 24.72
N MET A 5 -3.33 0.72 23.50
CA MET A 5 -4.05 1.08 22.27
C MET A 5 -4.70 -0.15 21.66
N LEU A 6 -5.99 -0.06 21.39
CA LEU A 6 -6.81 -1.11 20.79
C LEU A 6 -7.33 -0.64 19.42
N PRO A 7 -7.08 -1.37 18.32
CA PRO A 7 -7.75 -1.14 17.04
C PRO A 7 -9.25 -1.45 17.13
N LEU A 8 -10.06 -0.87 16.24
CA LEU A 8 -11.48 -1.20 16.10
C LEU A 8 -11.68 -2.71 15.87
N ASN A 9 -12.75 -3.28 16.44
CA ASN A 9 -13.15 -4.69 16.30
C ASN A 9 -12.12 -5.71 16.80
N SER A 10 -11.08 -5.27 17.52
CA SER A 10 -10.24 -6.22 18.24
C SER A 10 -11.06 -7.00 19.26
N GLN A 11 -11.13 -8.32 19.06
CA GLN A 11 -11.66 -9.27 20.03
C GLN A 11 -10.64 -9.60 21.14
N LYS A 12 -9.43 -9.05 21.04
CA LYS A 12 -8.34 -9.28 21.99
C LYS A 12 -8.47 -8.35 23.19
N GLN A 13 -8.03 -8.82 24.34
CA GLN A 13 -8.07 -8.05 25.58
C GLN A 13 -6.94 -7.01 25.59
N ALA A 14 -7.09 -5.95 26.39
CA ALA A 14 -6.04 -4.94 26.56
C ALA A 14 -4.70 -5.52 27.03
N THR A 15 -4.72 -6.65 27.74
CA THR A 15 -3.52 -7.40 28.14
C THR A 15 -2.72 -7.97 26.98
N ASP A 16 -3.35 -8.13 25.81
CA ASP A 16 -2.73 -8.72 24.62
C ASP A 16 -1.98 -7.69 23.77
N TYR A 17 -1.95 -6.44 24.21
CA TYR A 17 -1.37 -5.32 23.51
C TYR A 17 -0.24 -4.69 24.32
N PRO A 18 0.77 -4.12 23.64
CA PRO A 18 1.90 -3.51 24.33
C PRO A 18 1.42 -2.38 25.23
N ILE A 19 1.85 -2.44 26.50
CA ILE A 19 1.66 -1.35 27.45
C ILE A 19 2.58 -0.20 27.04
N ILE A 20 2.02 1.00 26.97
CA ILE A 20 2.74 2.20 26.61
C ILE A 20 2.74 3.17 27.77
N GLU A 21 3.92 3.44 28.33
CA GLU A 21 4.07 4.45 29.37
C GLU A 21 4.02 5.87 28.80
N PHE A 22 3.26 6.73 29.47
CA PHE A 22 3.16 8.15 29.15
C PHE A 22 4.20 8.90 29.97
N LYS A 23 4.93 9.80 29.31
CA LYS A 23 5.96 10.60 29.98
C LYS A 23 5.33 11.84 30.62
N PRO A 24 5.79 12.28 31.80
CA PRO A 24 5.37 13.55 32.37
C PRO A 24 5.78 14.70 31.44
N GLY A 25 4.86 15.64 31.22
CA GLY A 25 5.08 16.90 30.52
C GLY A 25 4.97 18.09 31.49
N PRO A 26 4.90 19.33 30.97
CA PRO A 26 4.73 20.51 31.80
C PRO A 26 3.42 20.45 32.60
N GLY A 27 3.47 20.77 33.89
CA GLY A 27 2.32 20.76 34.79
C GLY A 27 1.82 19.35 35.12
N THR A 28 0.51 19.12 35.05
CA THR A 28 -0.16 17.84 35.35
C THR A 28 -0.42 16.98 34.11
N VAL A 29 0.22 17.31 32.97
CA VAL A 29 -0.05 16.67 31.69
C VAL A 29 0.91 15.50 31.46
N TYR A 30 0.37 14.32 31.18
CA TYR A 30 1.13 13.17 30.68
C TYR A 30 1.00 13.09 29.16
N LYS A 31 2.10 12.89 28.43
CA LYS A 31 2.13 12.89 26.97
C LYS A 31 2.75 11.61 26.42
N ARG A 32 2.25 11.18 25.26
CA ARG A 32 2.86 10.12 24.46
C ARG A 32 2.70 10.41 22.97
N LYS A 33 3.76 10.12 22.21
CA LYS A 33 3.72 10.01 20.76
C LYS A 33 3.61 8.54 20.38
N TYR A 34 2.66 8.22 19.51
CA TYR A 34 2.48 6.89 18.93
C TYR A 34 3.34 6.78 17.67
N THR A 35 4.33 5.87 17.69
CA THR A 35 5.32 5.70 16.61
C THR A 35 5.64 4.21 16.40
N GLY A 36 6.26 3.87 15.27
CA GLY A 36 6.70 2.50 14.98
C GLY A 36 5.54 1.51 14.90
N ALA A 37 5.66 0.39 15.62
CA ALA A 37 4.62 -0.65 15.68
C ALA A 37 3.30 -0.17 16.31
N CYS A 38 3.33 0.94 17.07
CA CYS A 38 2.15 1.53 17.69
C CYS A 38 1.61 2.75 16.92
N ALA A 39 2.10 3.00 15.70
CA ALA A 39 1.61 4.10 14.88
C ALA A 39 0.18 3.84 14.37
N LEU A 40 -0.60 4.91 14.24
CA LEU A 40 -1.96 4.90 13.70
C LEU A 40 -1.90 4.86 12.16
N LYS A 41 -1.73 3.65 11.61
CA LYS A 41 -1.43 3.43 10.18
C LYS A 41 -2.65 3.26 9.27
N HIS A 42 -3.85 3.13 9.84
CA HIS A 42 -5.07 2.87 9.10
C HIS A 42 -6.15 3.88 9.47
N SER A 43 -6.99 4.25 8.51
CA SER A 43 -8.19 5.03 8.81
C SER A 43 -9.14 4.23 9.69
N GLY A 44 -9.75 4.88 10.67
CA GLY A 44 -10.69 4.22 11.58
C GLY A 44 -10.70 4.85 12.97
N GLU A 45 -11.53 4.30 13.84
CA GLU A 45 -11.57 4.72 15.24
C GLU A 45 -10.71 3.81 16.11
N TYR A 46 -9.83 4.41 16.89
CA TYR A 46 -8.95 3.74 17.82
C TYR A 46 -9.43 4.01 19.24
N ARG A 47 -9.37 2.98 20.10
CA ARG A 47 -9.65 3.14 21.53
C ARG A 47 -8.35 3.13 22.31
N ILE A 48 -8.13 4.16 23.12
CA ILE A 48 -7.01 4.26 24.03
C ILE A 48 -7.54 4.04 25.44
N VAL A 49 -7.11 2.95 26.07
CA VAL A 49 -7.46 2.62 27.46
C VAL A 49 -6.30 3.09 28.34
N MET A 50 -6.56 4.02 29.24
CA MET A 50 -5.56 4.65 30.10
C MET A 50 -5.76 4.24 31.56
N TYR A 51 -4.64 3.97 32.24
CA TYR A 51 -4.58 3.63 33.65
C TYR A 51 -3.62 4.57 34.38
N ALA A 52 -3.97 4.95 35.59
CA ALA A 52 -3.03 5.56 36.53
C ALA A 52 -2.51 4.48 37.49
N ARG A 53 -1.24 4.62 37.88
CA ARG A 53 -0.62 3.83 38.94
C ARG A 53 -0.03 4.80 39.95
N ASP A 54 -0.31 4.59 41.22
CA ASP A 54 0.28 5.39 42.29
C ASP A 54 1.63 4.84 42.75
N THR A 55 2.23 5.45 43.77
CA THR A 55 3.53 5.06 44.33
C THR A 55 3.49 3.76 45.12
N VAL A 56 2.31 3.26 45.47
CA VAL A 56 2.11 1.96 46.16
C VAL A 56 1.59 0.89 45.22
N PHE A 57 1.66 1.16 43.91
CA PHE A 57 1.31 0.26 42.82
C PHE A 57 -0.19 -0.07 42.68
N ALA A 58 -1.08 0.69 43.32
CA ALA A 58 -2.51 0.59 43.07
C ALA A 58 -2.83 1.14 41.67
N ILE A 59 -3.73 0.48 40.95
CA ILE A 59 -4.13 0.83 39.58
C ILE A 59 -5.54 1.42 39.62
N SER A 60 -5.76 2.52 38.89
CA SER A 60 -7.08 3.14 38.78
C SER A 60 -8.04 2.32 37.91
N GLU A 61 -9.33 2.60 38.03
CA GLU A 61 -10.29 2.27 36.96
C GLU A 61 -9.81 2.86 35.62
N PRO A 62 -10.02 2.15 34.49
CA PRO A 62 -9.58 2.62 33.19
C PRO A 62 -10.38 3.82 32.71
N HIS A 63 -9.70 4.78 32.11
CA HIS A 63 -10.33 5.81 31.30
C HIS A 63 -10.19 5.48 29.81
N ILE A 64 -11.30 5.48 29.08
CA ILE A 64 -11.34 5.08 27.66
C ILE A 64 -11.58 6.32 26.81
N LEU A 65 -10.67 6.58 25.88
CA LEU A 65 -10.79 7.64 24.87
C LEU A 65 -10.92 7.03 23.47
N THR A 66 -11.73 7.65 22.61
CA THR A 66 -11.79 7.32 21.18
C THR A 66 -11.03 8.37 20.36
N VAL A 67 -10.22 7.92 19.41
CA VAL A 67 -9.49 8.76 18.46
C VAL A 67 -9.85 8.32 17.05
N SER A 68 -10.50 9.20 16.28
CA SER A 68 -10.80 8.94 14.87
C SER A 68 -9.62 9.39 14.00
N VAL A 69 -9.10 8.46 13.20
CA VAL A 69 -8.00 8.68 12.27
C VAL A 69 -8.56 8.65 10.86
N SER A 70 -8.31 9.71 10.09
CA SER A 70 -8.65 9.76 8.67
C SER A 70 -7.37 9.96 7.87
N ILE A 71 -6.94 8.92 7.16
CA ILE A 71 -5.85 8.96 6.21
C ILE A 71 -6.48 9.22 4.84
N PRO A 72 -6.11 10.32 4.15
CA PRO A 72 -6.62 10.60 2.81
C PRO A 72 -6.28 9.42 1.88
N ARG A 73 -7.30 8.82 1.27
CA ARG A 73 -7.09 7.76 0.29
C ARG A 73 -6.54 8.37 -1.00
N LYS A 74 -5.43 7.85 -1.49
CA LYS A 74 -4.80 8.26 -2.74
C LYS A 74 -5.26 7.36 -3.89
N LYS A 75 -5.23 7.89 -5.10
CA LYS A 75 -5.33 7.07 -6.30
C LYS A 75 -3.98 6.41 -6.55
N LYS A 76 -3.96 5.16 -7.00
CA LYS A 76 -2.72 4.44 -7.34
C LYS A 76 -2.78 3.92 -8.77
N ALA A 77 -1.63 3.79 -9.40
CA ALA A 77 -1.50 3.24 -10.74
C ALA A 77 -0.31 2.30 -10.84
N VAL A 78 -0.44 1.32 -11.73
CA VAL A 78 0.62 0.38 -12.11
C VAL A 78 0.68 0.34 -13.62
N ILE A 79 1.85 0.59 -14.18
CA ILE A 79 2.14 0.43 -15.60
C ILE A 79 3.13 -0.72 -15.71
N ILE A 80 2.80 -1.75 -16.51
CA ILE A 80 3.67 -2.89 -16.76
C ILE A 80 3.87 -3.00 -18.26
N VAL A 81 5.12 -2.78 -18.67
CA VAL A 81 5.58 -2.93 -20.05
C VAL A 81 6.19 -4.31 -20.19
N GLY A 82 5.46 -5.22 -20.83
CA GLY A 82 5.91 -6.55 -21.18
C GLY A 82 6.94 -6.57 -22.29
N ASN A 83 7.29 -7.78 -22.71
CA ASN A 83 8.25 -8.01 -23.78
C ASN A 83 7.57 -7.95 -25.15
N ALA A 84 8.34 -7.58 -26.17
CA ALA A 84 7.95 -7.62 -27.57
C ALA A 84 8.85 -8.54 -28.40
N ALA A 85 8.35 -9.00 -29.55
CA ALA A 85 9.10 -9.83 -30.50
C ALA A 85 10.23 -9.07 -31.21
N THR A 86 10.14 -7.75 -31.29
CA THR A 86 11.13 -6.90 -31.98
C THR A 86 11.37 -5.60 -31.23
N ASP A 87 12.56 -5.02 -31.40
CA ASP A 87 12.95 -3.75 -30.78
C ASP A 87 12.04 -2.58 -31.21
N ASN A 88 11.55 -2.59 -32.45
CA ASN A 88 10.62 -1.58 -32.95
C ASN A 88 9.29 -1.64 -32.19
N ILE A 89 8.73 -2.84 -31.99
CA ILE A 89 7.49 -3.01 -31.21
C ILE A 89 7.74 -2.67 -29.74
N GLN A 90 8.88 -3.09 -29.18
CA GLN A 90 9.26 -2.74 -27.81
C GLN A 90 9.30 -1.22 -27.60
N SER A 91 9.83 -0.48 -28.58
CA SER A 91 9.88 0.98 -28.53
C SER A 91 8.49 1.61 -28.57
N CYS A 92 7.56 1.05 -29.36
CA CYS A 92 6.16 1.48 -29.37
C CYS A 92 5.47 1.23 -28.02
N TYR A 93 5.69 0.06 -27.41
CA TYR A 93 5.11 -0.25 -26.09
C TYR A 93 5.59 0.71 -25.02
N LYS A 94 6.88 1.05 -25.02
CA LYS A 94 7.46 2.05 -24.11
C LYS A 94 6.86 3.43 -24.35
N GLN A 95 6.78 3.87 -25.59
CA GLN A 95 6.18 5.17 -25.92
C GLN A 95 4.71 5.27 -25.47
N ASN A 96 3.93 4.21 -25.63
CA ASN A 96 2.56 4.16 -25.14
C ASN A 96 2.51 4.20 -23.60
N ALA A 97 3.40 3.48 -22.93
CA ALA A 97 3.51 3.50 -21.48
C ALA A 97 3.90 4.91 -20.95
N ASP A 98 4.79 5.61 -21.64
CA ASP A 98 5.15 7.00 -21.33
C ASP A 98 3.94 7.93 -21.46
N PHE A 99 3.14 7.78 -22.53
CA PHE A 99 1.90 8.55 -22.66
C PHE A 99 0.89 8.27 -21.56
N VAL A 100 0.80 7.02 -21.09
CA VAL A 100 -0.05 6.67 -19.94
C VAL A 100 0.49 7.30 -18.66
N TYR A 101 1.81 7.27 -18.44
CA TYR A 101 2.45 7.94 -17.31
C TYR A 101 2.15 9.44 -17.30
N ASP A 102 2.37 10.13 -18.42
CA ASP A 102 2.07 11.55 -18.59
C ASP A 102 0.59 11.87 -18.34
N ALA A 103 -0.32 11.03 -18.86
CA ALA A 103 -1.75 11.20 -18.66
C ALA A 103 -2.17 11.01 -17.19
N LEU A 104 -1.55 10.09 -16.46
CA LEU A 104 -1.79 9.89 -15.03
C LEU A 104 -1.24 11.07 -14.22
N THR A 105 -0.03 11.53 -14.52
CA THR A 105 0.57 12.71 -13.89
C THR A 105 -0.29 13.96 -14.13
N TYR A 106 -0.79 14.15 -15.36
CA TYR A 106 -1.74 15.22 -15.68
C TYR A 106 -3.05 15.12 -14.89
N GLN A 107 -3.50 13.90 -14.57
CA GLN A 107 -4.66 13.64 -13.72
C GLN A 107 -4.38 13.80 -12.21
N GLY A 108 -3.17 14.21 -11.83
CA GLY A 108 -2.79 14.53 -10.47
C GLY A 108 -2.24 13.34 -9.66
N TYR A 109 -1.83 12.26 -10.33
CA TYR A 109 -1.02 11.23 -9.68
C TYR A 109 0.39 11.79 -9.45
N SER A 110 0.97 11.53 -8.29
CA SER A 110 2.39 11.79 -8.05
C SER A 110 3.21 10.57 -8.46
N ASP A 111 4.53 10.73 -8.64
CA ASP A 111 5.42 9.62 -8.98
C ASP A 111 5.32 8.48 -7.93
N ASP A 112 5.20 8.80 -6.64
CA ASP A 112 4.98 7.83 -5.56
C ASP A 112 3.65 7.06 -5.67
N ASP A 113 2.72 7.55 -6.49
CA ASP A 113 1.42 6.94 -6.74
C ASP A 113 1.41 6.06 -8.00
N ILE A 114 2.48 6.09 -8.80
CA ILE A 114 2.61 5.32 -10.04
C ILE A 114 3.78 4.33 -9.91
N ALA A 115 3.50 3.04 -9.95
CA ALA A 115 4.55 2.04 -10.13
C ALA A 115 4.74 1.75 -11.61
N PHE A 116 5.96 1.88 -12.10
CA PHE A 116 6.33 1.64 -13.49
C PHE A 116 7.27 0.43 -13.56
N PHE A 117 6.89 -0.60 -14.32
CA PHE A 117 7.67 -1.81 -14.52
C PHE A 117 8.04 -1.95 -15.99
N ASP A 118 9.33 -2.03 -16.25
CA ASP A 118 9.86 -2.06 -17.61
C ASP A 118 11.20 -2.84 -17.64
N ASN A 119 11.59 -3.30 -18.82
CA ASN A 119 12.82 -4.06 -19.04
C ASN A 119 13.96 -3.20 -19.61
N SER A 120 13.92 -1.89 -19.42
CA SER A 120 14.99 -0.99 -19.82
C SER A 120 16.11 -0.97 -18.78
N ASP A 121 17.35 -0.90 -19.27
CA ASP A 121 18.52 -0.57 -18.44
C ASP A 121 18.52 0.93 -18.01
N ILE A 122 17.46 1.68 -18.31
CA ILE A 122 17.37 3.14 -18.18
C ILE A 122 16.00 3.50 -17.60
N ALA A 123 15.74 3.02 -16.40
CA ALA A 123 14.66 3.53 -15.58
C ALA A 123 15.00 4.97 -15.11
N PRO A 124 14.13 5.99 -15.25
CA PRO A 124 14.09 7.11 -14.32
C PRO A 124 14.13 6.61 -12.85
N ASP A 125 14.56 7.45 -11.91
CA ASP A 125 14.90 7.10 -10.52
C ASP A 125 13.81 6.32 -9.72
N ASN A 126 12.59 6.18 -10.27
CA ASN A 126 11.43 5.54 -9.66
C ASN A 126 10.97 4.22 -10.34
N ASP A 127 11.55 3.80 -11.47
CA ASP A 127 11.07 2.56 -12.10
C ASP A 127 11.64 1.30 -11.44
N GLN A 128 10.86 0.23 -11.56
CA GLN A 128 11.17 -1.06 -10.99
C GLN A 128 11.54 -2.04 -12.10
N GLN A 129 12.62 -2.79 -11.87
CA GLN A 129 13.03 -3.85 -12.79
C GLN A 129 11.87 -4.82 -13.03
N LEU A 130 11.58 -5.10 -14.31
CA LEU A 130 10.54 -6.04 -14.73
C LEU A 130 10.89 -7.48 -14.34
N THR A 131 10.50 -7.88 -13.14
CA THR A 131 10.57 -9.26 -12.67
C THR A 131 9.22 -9.69 -12.10
N TYR A 132 8.93 -10.98 -12.19
CA TYR A 132 7.73 -11.56 -11.60
C TYR A 132 7.66 -11.28 -10.09
N ASP A 133 8.79 -11.42 -9.38
CA ASP A 133 8.85 -11.21 -7.94
C ASP A 133 8.60 -9.76 -7.56
N ASN A 134 9.11 -8.78 -8.31
CA ASN A 134 8.85 -7.37 -8.02
C ASN A 134 7.37 -7.02 -8.23
N ILE A 135 6.75 -7.49 -9.32
CA ILE A 135 5.32 -7.26 -9.60
C ILE A 135 4.45 -7.93 -8.52
N HIS A 136 4.73 -9.19 -8.21
CA HIS A 136 4.01 -9.93 -7.18
C HIS A 136 4.19 -9.28 -5.79
N HIS A 137 5.40 -8.82 -5.47
CA HIS A 137 5.69 -8.10 -4.24
C HIS A 137 4.90 -6.79 -4.17
N TYR A 138 4.84 -6.04 -5.26
CA TYR A 138 4.05 -4.81 -5.34
C TYR A 138 2.58 -5.08 -5.02
N PHE A 139 1.93 -6.04 -5.69
CA PHE A 139 0.52 -6.35 -5.44
C PHE A 139 0.27 -6.91 -4.03
N LYS A 140 1.28 -7.54 -3.39
CA LYS A 140 1.19 -7.96 -1.99
C LYS A 140 1.34 -6.82 -0.99
N THR A 141 2.06 -5.77 -1.34
CA THR A 141 2.45 -4.70 -0.41
C THR A 141 1.72 -3.39 -0.65
N ILE A 142 1.04 -3.24 -1.79
CA ILE A 142 0.22 -2.08 -2.07
C ILE A 142 -0.75 -1.86 -0.90
N ASN A 143 -0.59 -0.73 -0.21
CA ASN A 143 -1.33 -0.45 1.00
C ASN A 143 -2.77 -0.12 0.65
N THR A 144 -3.61 -1.15 0.72
CA THR A 144 -4.98 -1.05 0.27
C THR A 144 -5.83 -0.11 1.12
N ASP A 145 -5.48 0.07 2.38
CA ASP A 145 -6.19 0.98 3.29
C ASP A 145 -5.97 2.46 2.96
N SER A 146 -4.90 2.76 2.23
CA SER A 146 -4.56 4.10 1.74
C SER A 146 -4.89 4.33 0.27
N ALA A 147 -5.31 3.29 -0.46
CA ALA A 147 -5.67 3.39 -1.86
C ALA A 147 -7.20 3.54 -2.01
N LYS A 148 -7.62 4.50 -2.82
CA LYS A 148 -9.03 4.70 -3.19
C LYS A 148 -9.42 3.77 -4.34
N GLU A 149 -8.56 3.74 -5.35
CA GLU A 149 -8.70 3.03 -6.61
C GLU A 149 -7.31 2.68 -7.11
N ILE A 150 -7.21 1.61 -7.90
CA ILE A 150 -5.99 1.22 -8.60
C ILE A 150 -6.29 1.07 -10.09
N ILE A 151 -5.51 1.78 -10.92
CA ILE A 151 -5.47 1.56 -12.37
C ILE A 151 -4.29 0.65 -12.68
N ILE A 152 -4.52 -0.39 -13.46
CA ILE A 152 -3.50 -1.32 -13.93
C ILE A 152 -3.48 -1.24 -15.44
N TYR A 153 -2.37 -0.79 -16.03
CA TYR A 153 -2.13 -0.79 -17.46
C TYR A 153 -1.09 -1.85 -17.81
N LEU A 154 -1.50 -2.86 -18.57
CA LEU A 154 -0.63 -3.91 -19.09
C LEU A 154 -0.48 -3.70 -20.59
N ILE A 155 0.75 -3.50 -21.07
CA ILE A 155 1.06 -3.43 -22.50
C ILE A 155 2.19 -4.38 -22.83
N GLY A 156 2.04 -5.22 -23.85
CA GLY A 156 3.05 -6.24 -24.14
C GLY A 156 2.55 -7.33 -25.08
N GLU A 157 3.31 -8.41 -25.19
CA GLU A 157 2.81 -9.63 -25.83
C GLU A 157 1.93 -10.44 -24.89
N GLY A 158 0.88 -11.03 -25.46
CA GLY A 158 -0.03 -11.90 -24.75
C GLY A 158 -0.31 -13.17 -25.53
N ASP A 159 -0.64 -14.22 -24.80
CA ASP A 159 -1.11 -15.49 -25.36
C ASP A 159 -2.41 -15.90 -24.65
N TYR A 160 -3.00 -17.02 -25.05
CA TYR A 160 -4.18 -17.54 -24.36
C TYR A 160 -3.91 -17.74 -22.86
N GLN A 161 -4.55 -16.91 -22.03
CA GLN A 161 -4.44 -16.89 -20.57
C GLN A 161 -3.05 -16.52 -20.02
N SER A 162 -2.23 -15.82 -20.80
CA SER A 162 -0.88 -15.41 -20.38
C SER A 162 -0.49 -14.03 -20.89
N PHE A 163 0.32 -13.33 -20.10
CA PHE A 163 0.97 -12.07 -20.45
C PHE A 163 2.49 -12.22 -20.33
N HIS A 164 3.24 -11.84 -21.36
CA HIS A 164 4.67 -12.08 -21.47
C HIS A 164 5.47 -10.88 -20.95
N LEU A 165 6.16 -11.09 -19.84
CA LEU A 165 7.12 -10.14 -19.29
C LEU A 165 8.51 -10.28 -19.94
N GLY A 166 8.80 -11.44 -20.53
CA GLY A 166 10.09 -11.77 -21.12
C GLY A 166 10.05 -13.15 -21.78
N LYS A 167 11.14 -13.53 -22.45
CA LYS A 167 11.23 -14.79 -23.25
C LYS A 167 10.76 -16.05 -22.49
N ASN A 168 11.00 -16.12 -21.19
CA ASN A 168 10.60 -17.23 -20.32
C ASN A 168 9.82 -16.76 -19.08
N LEU A 169 9.34 -15.52 -19.09
CA LEU A 169 8.72 -14.89 -17.92
C LEU A 169 7.29 -14.50 -18.29
N VAL A 170 6.33 -15.13 -17.61
CA VAL A 170 4.90 -15.03 -17.94
C VAL A 170 4.10 -14.84 -16.67
N ILE A 171 3.09 -13.98 -16.73
CA ILE A 171 2.02 -13.91 -15.73
C ILE A 171 0.81 -14.63 -16.32
N LYS A 172 0.28 -15.64 -15.62
CA LYS A 172 -0.97 -16.29 -16.04
C LYS A 172 -2.17 -15.47 -15.60
N ALA A 173 -3.24 -15.52 -16.37
CA ALA A 173 -4.50 -14.83 -16.05
C ALA A 173 -5.03 -15.21 -14.66
N ILE A 174 -4.88 -16.47 -14.25
CA ILE A 174 -5.30 -16.92 -12.91
C ILE A 174 -4.44 -16.33 -11.78
N GLU A 175 -3.15 -16.13 -12.02
CA GLU A 175 -2.23 -15.52 -11.05
C GLU A 175 -2.51 -14.03 -10.92
N LEU A 176 -2.66 -13.33 -12.06
CA LEU A 176 -3.05 -11.92 -12.07
C LEU A 176 -4.39 -11.72 -11.34
N ASN A 177 -5.39 -12.57 -11.63
CA ASN A 177 -6.69 -12.51 -10.95
C ASN A 177 -6.57 -12.69 -9.43
N GLN A 178 -5.66 -13.54 -8.96
CA GLN A 178 -5.40 -13.69 -7.53
C GLN A 178 -4.76 -12.43 -6.94
N TRP A 179 -3.83 -11.79 -7.66
CA TRP A 179 -3.14 -10.57 -7.20
C TRP A 179 -4.05 -9.36 -7.14
N ILE A 180 -4.96 -9.20 -8.11
CA ILE A 180 -5.83 -8.02 -8.23
C ILE A 180 -7.17 -8.19 -7.51
N ASN A 181 -7.47 -9.36 -6.95
CA ASN A 181 -8.65 -9.59 -6.12
C ASN A 181 -8.48 -8.92 -4.74
N LEU A 182 -8.40 -7.59 -4.76
CA LEU A 182 -8.22 -6.72 -3.61
C LEU A 182 -9.62 -6.32 -3.12
N SER A 183 -10.15 -7.09 -2.16
CA SER A 183 -11.55 -7.06 -1.70
C SER A 183 -12.10 -5.72 -1.17
N SER A 184 -11.29 -4.66 -1.16
CA SER A 184 -11.63 -3.35 -0.56
C SER A 184 -11.34 -2.16 -1.49
N ILE A 185 -10.93 -2.39 -2.75
CA ILE A 185 -10.53 -1.34 -3.69
C ILE A 185 -11.14 -1.59 -5.07
N ASP A 186 -11.57 -0.49 -5.71
CA ASP A 186 -11.97 -0.51 -7.11
C ASP A 186 -10.73 -0.64 -8.02
N VAL A 187 -10.68 -1.73 -8.78
CA VAL A 187 -9.59 -2.01 -9.72
C VAL A 187 -10.08 -1.80 -11.16
N THR A 188 -9.36 -0.97 -11.90
CA THR A 188 -9.53 -0.84 -13.36
C THR A 188 -8.34 -1.50 -14.04
N LEU A 189 -8.60 -2.54 -14.83
CA LEU A 189 -7.58 -3.20 -15.64
C LEU A 189 -7.75 -2.78 -17.11
N ILE A 190 -6.68 -2.22 -17.68
CA ILE A 190 -6.54 -1.92 -19.10
C ILE A 190 -5.50 -2.88 -19.64
N TYR A 191 -5.93 -3.76 -20.55
CA TYR A 191 -5.10 -4.79 -21.14
C TYR A 191 -4.91 -4.51 -22.63
N ASP A 192 -3.69 -4.17 -23.02
CA ASP A 192 -3.28 -3.77 -24.36
C ASP A 192 -2.17 -4.72 -24.84
N ALA A 193 -2.56 -5.95 -25.16
CA ALA A 193 -1.61 -6.96 -25.61
C ALA A 193 -2.00 -7.54 -26.97
N GLY A 194 -0.97 -7.79 -27.79
CA GLY A 194 -1.06 -8.41 -29.11
C GLY A 194 -0.45 -9.79 -29.16
#